data_AF-X1BMU3-F1
#
_entry.id   AF-X1BMU3-F1
#
_cell.length_a   1.000
_cell.length_b   1.000
_cell.length_c   1.000
_cell.angle_alpha   90.00
_cell.angle_beta   90.00
_cell.angle_gamma   90.00
#
_symmetry.space_group_name_H-M   'P 1'
#
loop_
_entity.id
_entity.type
_entity.pdbx_description
1 polymer ?
#
loop_
_entity_poly.entity_id
_entity_poly.type
_entity_poly.pdbx_seq_one_letter_code
_entity_poly.pdbx_strand_id
1 'polypeptide(L)'
;RGIYLRSSNDVNVINNNCSFNEYYGIVSQYSGYTTVINNTCYFNLQGIHLDSSIASIINNTCSKGTFGILSNSQNITVIHNKCINNTNGMYIASDEARIFNNTLSDNSNYGLYIISYTYPIISSTCAMVYIIK
;
A
#
# COMPACT_ATOMS: atom_id res chain seq x y z
N ARG A 1 6.80 15.76 -5.55
CA ARG A 1 7.15 14.79 -4.48
C ARG A 1 6.06 14.91 -3.44
N GLY A 2 5.42 13.81 -3.04
CA GLY A 2 4.42 13.86 -1.98
C GLY A 2 5.05 13.81 -0.59
N ILE A 3 4.50 13.01 0.32
CA ILE A 3 4.98 12.93 1.72
C ILE A 3 6.08 11.88 1.84
N TYR A 4 7.18 12.23 2.49
CA TYR A 4 8.33 11.34 2.67
C TYR A 4 8.73 11.28 4.14
N LEU A 5 8.57 10.11 4.75
CA LEU A 5 8.94 9.81 6.13
C LEU A 5 10.17 8.92 6.13
N ARG A 6 11.22 9.33 6.84
CA ARG A 6 12.45 8.57 6.97
C ARG A 6 12.87 8.50 8.42
N SER A 7 13.11 7.29 8.93
CA SER A 7 13.55 7.07 10.30
C SER A 7 12.65 7.77 11.32
N SER A 8 11.34 7.75 11.06
CA SER A 8 10.34 8.48 11.83
C SER A 8 9.36 7.50 12.45
N ASN A 9 9.12 7.60 13.75
CA ASN A 9 8.20 6.71 14.45
C ASN A 9 6.92 7.46 14.84
N ASP A 10 5.82 6.72 14.97
CA ASP A 10 4.55 7.23 15.52
C ASP A 10 3.96 8.40 14.73
N VAL A 11 4.13 8.35 13.39
CA VAL A 11 3.65 9.40 12.48
C VAL A 11 2.26 9.06 11.94
N ASN A 12 1.39 10.06 11.96
CA ASN A 12 0.06 10.02 11.37
C ASN A 12 0.01 10.85 10.08
N VAL A 13 -0.26 10.19 8.94
CA VAL A 13 -0.48 10.85 7.64
C VAL A 13 -1.96 10.71 7.30
N ILE A 14 -2.73 11.78 7.52
CA ILE A 14 -4.20 11.74 7.49
C ILE A 14 -4.77 12.79 6.54
N ASN A 15 -5.74 12.39 5.70
CA ASN A 15 -6.54 13.29 4.84
C ASN A 15 -5.72 14.15 3.86
N ASN A 16 -4.64 13.62 3.28
CA ASN A 16 -3.82 14.34 2.31
C ASN A 16 -4.17 13.96 0.86
N ASN A 17 -4.03 14.94 -0.04
CA ASN A 17 -3.98 14.69 -1.47
C ASN A 17 -2.52 14.66 -1.93
N CYS A 18 -1.98 13.46 -2.15
CA CYS A 18 -0.61 13.21 -2.60
C CYS A 18 -0.59 12.75 -4.07
N SER A 19 -1.32 13.44 -4.92
CA SER A 19 -1.50 13.07 -6.34
C SER A 19 -0.51 13.78 -7.26
N PHE A 20 -0.39 13.27 -8.49
CA PHE A 20 0.39 13.87 -9.58
C PHE A 20 1.89 14.06 -9.27
N ASN A 21 2.47 13.13 -8.52
CA ASN A 21 3.91 13.08 -8.34
C ASN A 21 4.53 12.13 -9.36
N GLU A 22 5.66 12.53 -9.92
CA GLU A 22 6.41 11.75 -10.89
C GLU A 22 6.69 10.31 -10.41
N TYR A 23 7.04 10.16 -9.13
CA TYR A 23 7.38 8.86 -8.54
C TYR A 23 6.41 8.46 -7.44
N TYR A 24 6.46 9.12 -6.28
CA TYR A 24 5.81 8.63 -5.06
C TYR A 24 4.76 9.60 -4.53
N GLY A 25 3.61 9.05 -4.13
CA GLY A 25 2.60 9.76 -3.34
C GLY A 25 3.01 9.87 -1.87
N ILE A 26 3.06 8.75 -1.16
CA ILE A 26 3.50 8.67 0.25
C ILE A 26 4.60 7.62 0.37
N VAL A 27 5.70 7.96 1.02
CA VAL A 27 6.82 7.07 1.27
C VAL A 27 7.10 6.98 2.77
N SER A 28 7.31 5.78 3.27
CA SER A 28 7.80 5.51 4.63
C SER A 28 9.00 4.56 4.56
N GLN A 29 10.16 5.02 5.03
CA GLN A 29 11.40 4.24 5.04
C GLN A 29 12.00 4.17 6.44
N TYR A 30 12.30 2.96 6.90
CA TYR A 30 12.92 2.71 8.21
C TYR A 30 12.11 3.30 9.38
N SER A 31 10.78 3.26 9.29
CA SER A 31 9.86 3.95 10.20
C SER A 31 8.96 2.96 10.93
N GLY A 32 8.72 3.19 12.22
CA GLY A 32 7.86 2.37 13.07
C GLY A 32 6.49 3.00 13.31
N TYR A 33 5.46 2.17 13.44
CA TYR A 33 4.12 2.56 13.89
C TYR A 33 3.51 3.73 13.08
N THR A 34 3.78 3.78 11.77
CA THR A 34 3.24 4.80 10.89
C THR A 34 1.79 4.47 10.52
N THR A 35 0.90 5.46 10.62
CA THR A 35 -0.52 5.32 10.30
C THR A 35 -0.88 6.21 9.12
N VAL A 36 -1.32 5.60 8.02
CA VAL A 36 -1.67 6.30 6.78
C VAL A 36 -3.17 6.14 6.53
N ILE A 37 -3.94 7.21 6.72
CA ILE A 37 -5.42 7.17 6.72
C ILE A 37 -6.03 8.18 5.74
N ASN A 38 -7.03 7.75 4.96
CA ASN A 38 -7.87 8.62 4.13
C ASN A 38 -7.09 9.52 3.15
N ASN A 39 -5.95 9.06 2.64
CA ASN A 39 -5.19 9.81 1.66
C ASN A 39 -5.58 9.43 0.23
N THR A 40 -5.47 10.40 -0.68
CA THR A 40 -5.63 10.17 -2.12
C THR A 40 -4.27 10.26 -2.80
N CYS A 41 -3.86 9.17 -3.46
CA CYS A 41 -2.64 9.06 -4.23
C CYS A 41 -2.98 8.72 -5.68
N TYR A 42 -3.45 9.72 -6.44
CA TYR A 42 -3.82 9.56 -7.85
C TYR A 42 -2.64 9.90 -8.77
N PHE A 43 -2.41 9.09 -9.79
CA PHE A 43 -1.42 9.35 -10.84
C PHE A 43 0.01 9.56 -10.28
N ASN A 44 0.48 8.56 -9.53
CA ASN A 44 1.86 8.43 -9.09
C ASN A 44 2.41 7.10 -9.59
N LEU A 45 3.70 6.98 -9.88
CA LEU A 45 4.30 5.66 -10.19
C LEU A 45 4.00 4.65 -9.07
N GLN A 46 4.14 5.10 -7.82
CA GLN A 46 3.78 4.37 -6.62
C GLN A 46 2.91 5.24 -5.72
N GLY A 47 1.70 4.77 -5.39
CA GLY A 47 0.78 5.51 -4.53
C GLY A 47 1.32 5.61 -3.11
N ILE A 48 1.36 4.48 -2.41
CA ILE A 48 1.97 4.35 -1.08
C ILE A 48 3.11 3.34 -1.15
N HIS A 49 4.31 3.76 -0.76
CA HIS A 49 5.51 2.93 -0.73
C HIS A 49 6.03 2.78 0.70
N LEU A 50 6.11 1.53 1.18
CA LEU A 50 6.70 1.19 2.47
C LEU A 50 7.96 0.36 2.26
N ASP A 51 9.05 0.77 2.90
CA ASP A 51 10.30 0.01 2.93
C ASP A 51 10.83 -0.07 4.37
N SER A 52 11.10 -1.29 4.81
CA SER A 52 11.65 -1.59 6.14
C SER A 52 10.89 -0.88 7.26
N SER A 53 9.55 -0.85 7.19
CA SER A 53 8.69 -0.10 8.09
C SER A 53 7.65 -1.00 8.79
N ILE A 54 6.99 -0.49 9.83
CA ILE A 54 5.78 -1.09 10.43
C ILE A 54 4.66 -0.08 10.27
N ALA A 55 3.55 -0.46 9.63
CA ALA A 55 2.51 0.50 9.29
C ALA A 55 1.09 -0.06 9.22
N SER A 56 0.14 0.84 9.50
CA SER A 56 -1.29 0.63 9.23
C SER A 56 -1.73 1.55 8.09
N ILE A 57 -2.23 0.96 6.99
CA ILE A 57 -2.71 1.67 5.80
C ILE A 57 -4.22 1.48 5.70
N ILE A 58 -5.01 2.52 5.92
CA ILE A 58 -6.46 2.41 6.10
C ILE A 58 -7.22 3.45 5.24
N ASN A 59 -8.25 3.01 4.52
CA ASN A 59 -9.16 3.90 3.77
C ASN A 59 -8.47 4.83 2.73
N ASN A 60 -7.31 4.46 2.21
CA ASN A 60 -6.64 5.24 1.17
C ASN A 60 -7.15 4.87 -0.22
N THR A 61 -7.10 5.83 -1.14
CA THR A 61 -7.40 5.61 -2.56
C THR A 61 -6.13 5.82 -3.38
N CYS A 62 -5.63 4.76 -4.00
CA CYS A 62 -4.46 4.79 -4.88
C CYS A 62 -4.88 4.35 -6.29
N SER A 63 -4.68 5.19 -7.30
CA SER A 63 -5.17 4.87 -8.64
C SER A 63 -4.38 5.50 -9.77
N LYS A 64 -4.43 4.88 -10.95
CA LYS A 64 -3.72 5.31 -12.17
C LYS A 64 -2.20 5.41 -11.99
N GLY A 65 -1.64 4.49 -11.20
CA GLY A 65 -0.19 4.33 -11.01
C GLY A 65 0.32 2.97 -11.48
N THR A 66 1.62 2.71 -11.32
CA THR A 66 2.16 1.36 -11.52
C THR A 66 1.88 0.47 -10.32
N PHE A 67 2.03 1.00 -9.11
CA PHE A 67 1.66 0.30 -7.88
C PHE A 67 0.71 1.17 -7.06
N GLY A 68 -0.45 0.64 -6.69
CA GLY A 68 -1.33 1.32 -5.73
C GLY A 68 -0.65 1.39 -4.37
N ILE A 69 -0.38 0.22 -3.78
CA ILE A 69 0.44 0.06 -2.57
C ILE A 69 1.58 -0.91 -2.88
N LEU A 70 2.81 -0.48 -2.65
CA LEU A 70 4.01 -1.31 -2.68
C LEU A 70 4.62 -1.37 -1.28
N SER A 71 4.80 -2.56 -0.73
CA SER A 71 5.35 -2.73 0.61
C SER A 71 6.42 -3.80 0.62
N ASN A 72 7.61 -3.47 1.08
CA ASN A 72 8.67 -4.40 1.47
C ASN A 72 8.99 -4.12 2.95
N SER A 73 8.17 -4.64 3.86
CA SER A 73 8.11 -4.16 5.24
C SER A 73 7.60 -5.24 6.17
N GLN A 74 7.90 -5.11 7.46
CA GLN A 74 7.51 -6.11 8.46
C GLN A 74 6.17 -5.71 9.09
N ASN A 75 5.31 -6.69 9.37
CA ASN A 75 4.06 -6.50 10.11
C ASN A 75 3.21 -5.34 9.60
N ILE A 76 2.57 -5.53 8.45
CA ILE A 76 1.68 -4.52 7.88
C ILE A 76 0.20 -4.89 8.07
N THR A 77 -0.61 -3.86 8.28
CA THR A 77 -2.07 -3.96 8.29
C THR A 77 -2.64 -3.06 7.21
N VAL A 78 -3.39 -3.63 6.25
CA VAL A 78 -3.93 -2.91 5.09
C VAL A 78 -5.43 -3.15 5.00
N ILE A 79 -6.23 -2.11 5.27
CA ILE A 79 -7.68 -2.25 5.47
C ILE A 79 -8.48 -1.21 4.68
N HIS A 80 -9.55 -1.62 3.99
CA HIS A 80 -10.50 -0.72 3.31
C HIS A 80 -9.88 0.22 2.25
N ASN A 81 -8.72 -0.12 1.68
CA ASN A 81 -8.11 0.69 0.66
C ASN A 81 -8.70 0.37 -0.72
N LYS A 82 -8.76 1.38 -1.57
CA LYS A 82 -9.13 1.27 -2.98
C LYS A 82 -7.87 1.41 -3.82
N CYS A 83 -7.35 0.29 -4.33
CA CYS A 83 -6.23 0.31 -5.27
C CYS A 83 -6.74 -0.11 -6.64
N ILE A 84 -7.14 0.87 -7.45
CA ILE A 84 -7.90 0.64 -8.69
C ILE A 84 -7.20 1.27 -9.90
N ASN A 85 -7.38 0.68 -11.09
CA ASN A 85 -6.79 1.20 -12.33
C ASN A 85 -5.27 1.40 -12.25
N ASN A 86 -4.55 0.54 -11.52
CA ASN A 86 -3.08 0.55 -11.49
C ASN A 86 -2.53 -0.58 -12.38
N THR A 87 -1.23 -0.61 -12.62
CA THR A 87 -0.62 -1.83 -13.16
C THR A 87 -0.76 -2.97 -12.15
N ASN A 88 -0.35 -2.74 -10.91
CA ASN A 88 -0.55 -3.64 -9.78
C ASN A 88 -1.31 -2.91 -8.67
N GLY A 89 -2.39 -3.50 -8.16
CA GLY A 89 -3.18 -2.91 -7.08
C GLY A 89 -2.38 -2.85 -5.79
N MET A 90 -2.08 -4.01 -5.23
CA MET A 90 -1.22 -4.19 -4.05
C MET A 90 -0.11 -5.19 -4.34
N TYR A 91 1.14 -4.81 -4.06
CA TYR A 91 2.30 -5.68 -4.12
C TYR A 91 2.99 -5.68 -2.76
N ILE A 92 2.88 -6.80 -2.04
CA ILE A 92 3.24 -6.91 -0.63
C ILE A 92 4.30 -7.99 -0.44
N ALA A 93 5.49 -7.60 0.00
CA ALA A 93 6.48 -8.48 0.61
C ALA A 93 6.50 -8.19 2.11
N SER A 94 6.07 -9.15 2.93
CA SER A 94 6.00 -8.98 4.38
C SER A 94 6.09 -10.30 5.13
N ASP A 95 6.77 -10.29 6.27
CA ASP A 95 6.79 -11.41 7.21
C ASP A 95 5.36 -11.72 7.68
N GLU A 96 4.63 -10.74 8.22
CA GLU A 96 3.19 -10.84 8.50
C GLU A 96 2.40 -9.76 7.76
N ALA A 97 1.34 -10.16 7.07
CA ALA A 97 0.42 -9.23 6.42
C ALA A 97 -1.03 -9.54 6.81
N ARG A 98 -1.74 -8.49 7.23
CA ARG A 98 -3.17 -8.49 7.57
C ARG A 98 -3.90 -7.62 6.54
N ILE A 99 -4.58 -8.23 5.57
CA ILE A 99 -5.15 -7.53 4.40
C ILE A 99 -6.67 -7.77 4.35
N PHE A 100 -7.46 -6.75 4.70
CA PHE A 100 -8.92 -6.87 4.86
C PHE A 100 -9.73 -5.81 4.11
N ASN A 101 -10.83 -6.24 3.49
CA ASN A 101 -11.84 -5.40 2.86
C ASN A 101 -11.28 -4.37 1.87
N ASN A 102 -10.16 -4.67 1.20
CA ASN A 102 -9.63 -3.80 0.15
C ASN A 102 -10.35 -4.07 -1.18
N THR A 103 -10.50 -3.04 -1.99
CA THR A 103 -11.04 -3.12 -3.35
C THR A 103 -9.90 -2.98 -4.36
N LEU A 104 -9.62 -4.06 -5.09
CA LEU A 104 -8.47 -4.21 -5.99
C LEU A 104 -8.91 -4.49 -7.44
N SER A 105 -9.75 -3.61 -8.00
CA SER A 105 -10.34 -3.77 -9.34
C SER A 105 -9.57 -3.05 -10.44
N ASP A 106 -9.78 -3.49 -11.68
CA ASP A 106 -9.30 -2.81 -12.89
C ASP A 106 -7.78 -2.63 -12.94
N ASN A 107 -7.04 -3.45 -12.20
CA ASN A 107 -5.58 -3.46 -12.25
C ASN A 107 -5.12 -4.34 -13.42
N SER A 108 -4.19 -3.84 -14.23
CA SER A 108 -3.86 -4.46 -15.52
C SER A 108 -2.98 -5.71 -15.42
N ASN A 109 -2.32 -5.94 -14.26
CA ASN A 109 -1.49 -7.11 -13.99
C ASN A 109 -2.02 -7.90 -12.78
N TYR A 110 -1.66 -7.52 -11.55
CA TYR A 110 -2.17 -8.17 -10.34
C TYR A 110 -3.07 -7.21 -9.56
N GLY A 111 -4.20 -7.70 -9.06
CA GLY A 111 -4.95 -6.96 -8.05
C GLY A 111 -4.23 -7.04 -6.70
N LEU A 112 -3.85 -8.25 -6.28
CA LEU A 112 -3.02 -8.53 -5.12
C LEU A 112 -1.91 -9.50 -5.48
N TYR A 113 -0.67 -9.09 -5.25
CA TYR A 113 0.51 -9.94 -5.28
C TYR A 113 1.14 -9.93 -3.89
N ILE A 114 1.33 -11.10 -3.29
CA ILE A 114 1.95 -11.22 -1.97
C ILE A 114 3.06 -12.27 -1.94
N ILE A 115 4.19 -11.88 -1.38
CA ILE A 115 5.27 -12.76 -0.93
C ILE A 115 5.24 -12.67 0.60
N SER A 116 4.94 -13.78 1.27
CA SER A 116 4.92 -13.78 2.72
C SER A 116 5.64 -14.99 3.28
N TYR A 117 6.50 -14.73 4.24
CA TYR A 117 7.26 -15.76 4.96
C TYR A 117 6.43 -16.43 6.07
N THR A 118 5.22 -15.93 6.34
CA THR A 118 4.22 -16.56 7.22
C THR A 118 2.88 -16.75 6.51
N TYR A 119 1.81 -17.10 7.24
CA TYR A 119 0.47 -17.23 6.68
C TYR A 119 -0.24 -15.86 6.68
N PRO A 120 -0.36 -15.17 5.53
CA PRO A 120 -1.08 -13.91 5.48
C PRO A 120 -2.58 -14.15 5.72
N ILE A 121 -3.24 -13.23 6.43
CA ILE A 121 -4.69 -13.26 6.58
C ILE A 121 -5.28 -12.30 5.56
N ILE A 122 -6.02 -12.85 4.59
CA ILE A 122 -6.53 -12.11 3.44
C ILE A 122 -8.04 -12.31 3.32
N SER A 123 -8.78 -11.21 3.33
CA SER A 123 -10.20 -11.18 2.94
C SER A 123 -10.43 -9.87 2.19
N SER A 124 -10.43 -9.87 0.86
CA SER A 124 -10.56 -8.65 0.04
C SER A 124 -11.18 -8.98 -1.30
N THR A 125 -11.85 -8.00 -1.92
CA THR A 125 -12.41 -8.16 -3.27
C THR A 125 -11.34 -7.87 -4.31
N CYS A 126 -10.94 -8.89 -5.05
CA CYS A 126 -9.82 -8.82 -5.97
C CYS A 126 -10.09 -9.64 -7.24
N ALA A 127 -9.79 -9.07 -8.41
CA ALA A 127 -9.96 -9.77 -9.69
C ALA A 127 -8.84 -10.78 -9.98
N MET A 128 -7.62 -10.55 -9.46
CA MET A 128 -6.46 -11.41 -9.68
C MET A 128 -5.55 -11.42 -8.45
N VAL A 129 -5.43 -12.59 -7.79
CA VAL A 129 -4.63 -12.78 -6.57
C VAL A 129 -3.50 -13.78 -6.85
N TYR A 130 -2.28 -13.43 -6.45
CA TYR A 130 -1.11 -14.30 -6.53
C TYR A 130 -0.37 -14.32 -5.18
N ILE A 131 -0.09 -15.51 -4.67
CA ILE A 131 0.49 -15.74 -3.33
C ILE A 131 1.70 -16.66 -3.46
N ILE A 132 2.87 -16.19 -3.04
CA ILE A 132 4.09 -16.99 -2.88
C ILE A 132 4.43 -17.11 -1.39
N LYS A 133 4.87 -18.30 -1.00
CA LYS A 133 5.51 -18.58 0.29
C LYS A 133 7.03 -18.66 0.12
#